data_AF-A0A223EID6-F1
#
_entry.id   AF-A0A223EID6-F1
#
_cell.length_a   1.000
_cell.length_b   1.000
_cell.length_c   1.000
_cell.angle_alpha   90.00
_cell.angle_beta   90.00
_cell.angle_gamma   90.00
#
_symmetry.space_group_name_H-M   'P 1'
#
loop_
_entity.id
_entity.type
_entity.pdbx_description
1 polymer ?
#
loop_
_entity_poly.entity_id
_entity_poly.type
_entity_poly.pdbx_seq_one_letter_code
_entity_poly.pdbx_strand_id
1 'polypeptide(L)' 'MDFLNHALLGLFLYFPEDKTEYISAGITCFIFLVAAVFTMRAIIRYSKKEEMKTKQFEDEVTKRNQRIKDDTIS' A
#
# COMPACT_ATOMS: atom_id res chain seq x y z
N MET A 1 -30.10 30.14 7.73
CA MET A 1 -29.20 29.08 7.25
C MET A 1 -28.25 28.60 8.36
N ASP A 2 -28.20 29.28 9.50
CA ASP A 2 -27.34 28.96 10.64
C ASP A 2 -27.80 27.73 11.45
N PHE A 3 -29.10 27.47 11.55
CA PHE A 3 -29.62 26.29 12.26
C PHE A 3 -29.23 24.97 11.57
N LEU A 4 -29.32 24.91 10.24
CA LEU A 4 -28.85 23.76 9.47
C LEU A 4 -27.33 23.59 9.58
N ASN A 5 -26.57 24.69 9.49
CA ASN A 5 -25.12 24.64 9.63
C ASN A 5 -24.69 24.21 11.04
N HIS A 6 -25.37 24.66 12.10
CA HIS A 6 -25.11 24.25 13.48
C HIS A 6 -25.52 22.79 13.75
N ALA A 7 -26.59 22.30 13.12
CA ALA A 7 -26.97 20.88 13.19
C ALA A 7 -25.95 19.99 12.45
N LEU A 8 -25.47 20.42 11.27
CA LEU A 8 -24.44 19.73 10.50
C LEU A 8 -23.09 19.72 11.23
N LEU A 9 -22.69 20.85 11.81
CA LEU A 9 -21.49 20.94 12.66
C LEU A 9 -21.68 20.16 13.96
N GLY A 10 -22.87 20.16 14.57
CA GLY A 10 -23.16 19.41 15.80
C GLY A 10 -23.13 17.90 15.61
N LEU A 11 -23.50 17.36 14.44
CA LEU A 11 -23.40 15.92 14.17
C LEU A 11 -21.96 15.41 14.00
N PHE A 12 -21.03 16.26 13.54
CA PHE A 12 -19.66 15.85 13.19
C PHE A 12 -18.59 16.41 14.14
N LEU A 13 -18.93 17.48 14.87
CA LEU A 13 -18.07 18.23 15.78
C LEU A 13 -18.59 18.17 17.24
N TYR A 14 -19.45 17.21 17.59
CA TYR A 14 -19.76 16.93 18.99
C TYR A 14 -18.55 16.24 19.61
N PHE A 15 -17.72 17.04 20.28
CA PHE A 15 -16.64 16.54 21.10
C PHE A 15 -17.18 16.11 22.46
N PRO A 16 -17.23 14.79 22.81
CA PRO A 16 -17.42 14.38 24.19
C PRO A 16 -16.46 15.14 25.10
N GLU A 17 -17.02 15.73 26.16
CA GLU A 17 -16.26 16.48 27.17
C GLU A 17 -15.19 15.61 27.82
N ASP A 18 -15.40 14.29 27.84
CA ASP A 18 -14.46 13.30 28.32
C ASP A 18 -13.50 12.85 27.20
N LYS A 19 -12.25 13.34 27.28
CA LYS A 19 -11.12 13.02 26.39
C LYS A 19 -10.91 11.51 26.20
N THR A 20 -11.38 10.72 27.15
CA THR A 20 -11.29 9.26 27.22
C THR A 20 -11.98 8.56 26.04
N GLU A 21 -13.08 9.11 25.52
CA GLU A 21 -13.79 8.53 24.37
C GLU A 21 -12.98 8.71 23.06
N TYR A 22 -12.27 9.82 22.92
CA TYR A 22 -11.42 10.13 21.75
C TYR A 22 -10.16 9.27 21.65
N ILE A 23 -9.63 8.82 22.78
CA ILE A 23 -8.41 8.01 22.83
C ILE A 23 -8.61 6.69 22.06
N SER A 24 -9.81 6.12 22.11
CA SER A 24 -10.14 4.88 21.38
C SER A 24 -10.01 5.04 19.85
N ALA A 25 -10.48 6.18 19.31
CA ALA A 25 -10.36 6.51 17.90
C ALA A 25 -8.90 6.75 17.49
N GLY A 26 -8.13 7.44 18.33
CA GLY A 26 -6.70 7.67 18.13
C GLY A 26 -5.89 6.36 18.09
N ILE A 27 -6.15 5.44 19.03
CA ILE A 27 -5.50 4.13 19.09
C ILE A 27 -5.83 3.30 17.84
N THR A 28 -7.11 3.25 17.45
CA THR A 28 -7.54 2.50 16.27
C THR A 28 -6.87 3.05 15.02
N CYS A 29 -6.86 4.37 14.85
CA CYS A 29 -6.21 5.04 13.73
C CYS A 29 -4.70 4.74 13.71
N PHE A 30 -4.04 4.77 14.87
CA PHE A 30 -2.62 4.45 14.99
C PHE A 30 -2.31 3.00 14.61
N ILE A 31 -3.10 2.04 15.10
CA ILE A 31 -2.93 0.61 14.76
C ILE A 31 -3.09 0.40 13.25
N PHE A 32 -4.12 1.00 12.63
CA PHE A 32 -4.32 0.91 11.19
C PHE A 32 -3.16 1.53 10.40
N LEU A 33 -2.64 2.68 10.85
CA LEU A 33 -1.51 3.34 10.20
C LEU A 33 -0.25 2.48 10.26
N VAL A 34 0.05 1.91 11.43
CA VAL A 34 1.18 0.99 11.61
C VAL A 34 1.01 -0.25 10.73
N ALA A 35 -0.19 -0.84 10.71
CA ALA A 35 -0.50 -2.00 9.89
C ALA A 35 -0.38 -1.71 8.38
N ALA A 36 -0.82 -0.54 7.93
CA ALA A 36 -0.71 -0.11 6.54
C ALA A 36 0.76 0.02 6.12
N VAL A 37 1.59 0.70 6.91
CA VAL A 37 3.03 0.84 6.65
C VAL A 37 3.71 -0.53 6.64
N PHE A 38 3.36 -1.41 7.57
CA PHE A 38 3.93 -2.75 7.64
C PHE A 38 3.55 -3.59 6.41
N THR A 39 2.27 -3.59 6.04
CA THR A 39 1.75 -4.27 4.85
C THR A 39 2.44 -3.76 3.58
N MET A 40 2.56 -2.43 3.42
CA MET A 40 3.25 -1.85 2.26
C MET A 40 4.70 -2.31 2.17
N ARG A 41 5.41 -2.32 3.30
CA ARG A 41 6.79 -2.83 3.38
C ARG A 41 6.89 -4.33 3.07
N ALA A 42 5.95 -5.12 3.56
CA ALA A 42 5.90 -6.57 3.31
C ALA A 42 5.71 -6.86 1.81
N ILE A 43 4.77 -6.17 1.15
CA ILE A 43 4.49 -6.31 -0.28
C ILE A 43 5.72 -5.93 -1.11
N ILE A 44 6.35 -4.78 -0.85
CA ILE A 44 7.56 -4.35 -1.58
C ILE A 44 8.69 -5.38 -1.43
N ARG A 45 8.87 -5.93 -0.23
CA ARG A 45 9.94 -6.91 0.04
C ARG A 45 9.67 -8.25 -0.64
N TYR A 46 8.41 -8.66 -0.73
CA TYR A 46 8.02 -9.87 -1.46
C TYR A 46 8.19 -9.68 -2.98
N SER A 47 7.69 -8.56 -3.51
CA SER A 47 7.80 -8.22 -4.94
C SER A 47 9.25 -8.15 -5.43
N LYS A 48 10.18 -7.58 -4.64
CA LYS A 48 11.61 -7.56 -4.99
C LYS A 48 12.24 -8.95 -5.11
N LYS A 49 11.75 -9.94 -4.34
CA LYS A 49 12.23 -11.32 -4.44
C LYS A 49 11.73 -12.01 -5.71
N GLU A 50 10.50 -11.71 -6.10
CA GLU A 50 9.91 -12.23 -7.33
C GLU A 50 10.55 -11.59 -8.57
N GLU A 51 10.74 -10.27 -8.56
CA GLU A 51 11.38 -9.53 -9.66
C GLU A 51 12.79 -10.07 -9.98
N MET A 52 13.58 -10.42 -8.94
CA MET A 52 14.91 -11.01 -9.13
C MET A 52 14.87 -12.39 -9.79
N LYS A 53 13.84 -13.20 -9.53
CA LYS A 53 13.67 -14.50 -10.19
C LYS A 53 13.22 -14.33 -11.64
N THR A 54 12.30 -13.39 -11.89
CA THR A 54 11.82 -13.10 -13.25
C THR A 54 12.94 -12.57 -14.14
N LYS A 55 13.78 -11.65 -13.63
CA LYS A 55 14.92 -11.11 -14.39
C LYS A 55 15.90 -12.20 -14.85
N GLN A 56 16.21 -13.18 -14.00
CA GLN A 56 17.10 -14.28 -14.38
C GLN A 56 16.49 -15.13 -15.50
N PHE A 57 15.17 -15.36 -15.45
CA PHE A 57 14.47 -16.10 -16.49
C PHE A 57 14.42 -15.32 -17.82
N GLU A 58 14.16 -14.02 -17.78
CA GLU A 58 14.18 -13.15 -18.97
C GLU A 58 15.57 -13.11 -19.63
N ASP A 59 16.63 -13.02 -18.83
CA ASP A 59 18.01 -13.02 -19.34
C ASP A 59 18.37 -14.36 -20.01
N GLU A 60 17.96 -15.49 -19.44
CA GLU A 60 18.19 -16.81 -20.03
C GLU A 60 17.42 -16.99 -21.34
N VAL A 61 16.14 -16.60 -21.38
CA VAL A 61 15.29 -16.70 -22.58
C VAL A 61 15.83 -15.77 -23.69
N THR A 62 16.24 -14.55 -23.34
CA THR A 62 16.80 -13.58 -24.29
C THR A 62 18.08 -14.10 -24.93
N LYS A 63 19.01 -14.64 -24.13
CA LYS A 63 20.25 -15.25 -24.62
C LYS A 63 19.98 -16.44 -25.54
N ARG A 64 18.98 -17.27 -25.20
CA ARG A 64 18.59 -18.43 -26.01
C ARG A 64 18.02 -17.99 -27.36
N ASN A 65 17.15 -16.98 -27.37
CA ASN A 65 16.55 -16.44 -28.59
C ASN A 65 17.58 -15.74 -29.49
N GLN A 66 18.55 -15.03 -28.91
CA GLN A 66 19.66 -14.43 -29.67
C GLN A 66 20.51 -15.50 -30.35
N ARG A 67 20.90 -16.56 -29.64
CA ARG A 67 21.64 -17.68 -30.25
C ARG A 67 20.89 -18.34 -31.41
N ILE A 68 19.60 -18.61 -31.24
CA ILE A 68 18.77 -19.20 -32.31
C ILE A 68 18.72 -18.26 -33.54
N LYS A 69 18.64 -16.95 -33.32
CA LYS A 69 18.62 -15.98 -34.41
C LYS A 69 19.96 -15.91 -35.16
N ASP A 70 21.07 -16.00 -34.45
CA ASP A 70 22.41 -16.03 -35.04
C ASP A 70 22.64 -17.33 -35.83
N ASP A 71 22.16 -18.48 -35.31
CA ASP A 71 22.22 -19.79 -35.99
C ASP A 71 21.33 -19.87 -37.25
N THR A 72 20.29 -19.03 -37.35
CA THR A 72 19.36 -19.00 -38.50
C THR A 72 19.84 -18.05 -39.61
N ILE A 73 20.77 -17.14 -39.31
CA ILE A 73 21.27 -16.10 -40.24
C ILE A 73 22.68 -16.45 -40.80
N SER A 74 23.36 -17.44 -40.22
CA SER A 74 24.58 -18.06 -40.77
C SER A 74 24.27 -19.15 -41.79
#